data_AF-A0A952PHP6-F1
#
_entry.id   AF-A0A952PHP6-F1
#
_cell.length_a   1.000
_cell.length_b   1.000
_cell.length_c   1.000
_cell.angle_alpha   90.00
_cell.angle_beta   90.00
_cell.angle_gamma   90.00
#
_symmetry.space_group_name_H-M   'P 1'
#
loop_
_entity.id
_entity.type
_entity.pdbx_description
1 polymer ?
#
loop_
_entity_poly.entity_id
_entity_poly.type
_entity_poly.pdbx_seq_one_letter_code
_entity_poly.pdbx_strand_id
1 'polypeptide(L)'
;MAIDAFIGTWTDNDLQKRIDDLPNFRSLVIYGPGVTDEGAELISRCTKLKELHLLDTRISNDGLKHIGKLKSLDWLALDNAAVGSEGLRHLSGLTQLSGLHIVSTVAGDDGFSMLLNMPKLTYLEAAGENLRGGTMSIISQLPELLTLRLASSKADDRDFAQLGFAKSLQLISYDLPLVTQNGLSELSARLHKTWIEKIRYFKPEKRISYLSGYCFDLYDQRRYDLARAAVDDVLRWLPFNPAAHAARALINFNLGLYDDFRKDLENVRDNAGLFGETDLLELANQYLSAGSVSEIMRSIKEMRPENLLLARLQATSARGQELITSLIQKFDKAVNPRVQPVTNPPLIQGVRDLRLAQSPVIEVPTSAEALAILQGQRDEYRAFIERLTKRQHEPVNVPWQW
;
A
#
# COMPACT_ATOMS: atom_id res chain seq x y z
N MET A 1 -9.84 18.88 21.99
CA MET A 1 -9.50 18.76 20.55
C MET A 1 -8.61 17.54 20.43
N ALA A 2 -9.19 16.37 20.16
CA ALA A 2 -8.43 15.13 20.02
C ALA A 2 -7.81 15.13 18.62
N ILE A 3 -6.57 15.58 18.49
CA ILE A 3 -5.83 15.42 17.24
C ILE A 3 -5.30 13.99 17.26
N ASP A 4 -6.16 13.03 16.89
CA ASP A 4 -5.80 11.61 16.85
C ASP A 4 -4.87 11.26 15.67
N ALA A 5 -4.59 12.25 14.82
CA ALA A 5 -3.73 12.11 13.66
C ALA A 5 -3.15 13.44 13.16
N PHE A 6 -1.90 13.43 12.72
CA PHE A 6 -1.27 14.57 12.05
C PHE A 6 -0.62 14.16 10.73
N ILE A 7 -0.84 14.95 9.66
CA ILE A 7 -0.23 14.79 8.33
C ILE A 7 0.52 16.07 7.95
N GLY A 8 1.79 15.96 7.54
CA GLY A 8 2.48 17.11 6.95
C GLY A 8 3.91 16.85 6.48
N THR A 9 4.43 17.81 5.72
CA THR A 9 5.86 17.88 5.38
C THR A 9 6.61 18.55 6.51
N TRP A 10 7.09 17.77 7.47
CA TRP A 10 7.75 18.28 8.66
C TRP A 10 9.27 18.29 8.49
N THR A 11 9.87 19.24 9.17
CA THR A 11 11.28 19.22 9.52
C THR A 11 11.45 18.90 11.01
N ASP A 12 12.67 18.59 11.45
CA ASP A 12 12.95 18.44 12.88
C ASP A 12 12.56 19.71 13.68
N ASN A 13 12.68 20.89 13.06
CA ASN A 13 12.24 22.15 13.66
C ASN A 13 10.72 22.22 13.86
N ASP A 14 9.94 21.63 12.96
CA ASP A 14 8.48 21.60 13.09
C ASP A 14 8.04 20.62 14.18
N LEU A 15 8.72 19.46 14.27
CA LEU A 15 8.60 18.53 15.39
C LEU A 15 8.91 19.22 16.72
N GLN A 16 10.01 19.97 16.77
CA GLN A 16 10.48 20.67 17.97
C GLN A 16 9.49 21.74 18.45
N LYS A 17 8.83 22.44 17.52
CA LYS A 17 7.79 23.45 17.86
C LYS A 17 6.52 22.84 18.45
N ARG A 18 6.28 21.54 18.23
CA ARG A 18 5.09 20.82 18.69
C ARG A 18 5.38 19.82 19.80
N ILE A 19 6.51 19.96 20.47
CA ILE A 19 7.00 18.98 21.44
C ILE A 19 6.02 18.70 22.59
N ASP A 20 5.21 19.69 22.97
CA ASP A 20 4.20 19.56 24.02
C ASP A 20 2.96 18.78 23.56
N ASP A 21 2.67 18.78 22.26
CA ASP A 21 1.58 18.01 21.66
C ASP A 21 1.96 16.54 21.42
N LEU A 22 3.26 16.29 21.16
CA LEU A 22 3.78 14.97 20.76
C LEU A 22 3.31 13.79 21.63
N PRO A 23 3.29 13.87 22.98
CA PRO A 23 2.87 12.75 23.83
C PRO A 23 1.41 12.31 23.64
N ASN A 24 0.59 13.10 22.95
CA ASN A 24 -0.83 12.82 22.77
C ASN A 24 -1.16 12.19 21.40
N PHE A 25 -0.23 12.18 20.44
CA PHE A 25 -0.50 11.60 19.12
C PHE A 25 -0.65 10.07 19.17
N ARG A 26 -1.68 9.58 18.49
CA ARG A 26 -1.92 8.15 18.25
C ARG A 26 -1.52 7.72 16.84
N SER A 27 -1.74 8.58 15.85
CA SER A 27 -1.28 8.37 14.47
C SER A 27 -0.46 9.56 14.01
N LEU A 28 0.66 9.29 13.32
CA LEU A 28 1.55 10.32 12.79
C LEU A 28 2.01 9.94 11.38
N VAL A 29 1.71 10.79 10.42
CA VAL A 29 2.10 10.65 9.02
C VAL A 29 2.99 11.83 8.63
N ILE A 30 4.26 11.55 8.36
CA ILE A 30 5.24 12.55 7.96
C ILE A 30 5.74 12.19 6.56
N TYR A 31 5.76 13.18 5.69
CA TYR A 31 6.27 13.07 4.34
C TYR A 31 7.46 14.00 4.10
N GLY A 32 8.49 13.50 3.46
CA GLY A 32 9.59 14.28 2.90
C GLY A 32 10.86 14.32 3.77
N PRO A 33 12.00 14.71 3.16
CA PRO A 33 13.34 14.47 3.72
C PRO A 33 13.75 15.47 4.80
N GLY A 34 12.81 16.29 5.30
CA GLY A 34 13.07 17.27 6.35
C GLY A 34 13.24 16.67 7.74
N VAL A 35 12.81 15.43 7.94
CA VAL A 35 12.97 14.68 9.19
C VAL A 35 14.19 13.76 9.10
N THR A 36 15.09 13.90 10.07
CA THR A 36 16.33 13.12 10.21
C THR A 36 16.29 12.27 11.49
N ASP A 37 17.44 11.74 11.92
CA ASP A 37 17.58 10.98 13.16
C ASP A 37 17.29 11.83 14.41
N GLU A 38 17.57 13.13 14.38
CA GLU A 38 17.18 14.09 15.41
C GLU A 38 15.65 14.20 15.52
N GLY A 39 14.96 14.25 14.39
CA GLY A 39 13.50 14.19 14.36
C GLY A 39 12.96 12.86 14.89
N ALA A 40 13.60 11.73 14.55
CA ALA A 40 13.24 10.42 15.11
C ALA A 40 13.37 10.38 16.64
N GLU A 41 14.37 11.07 17.21
CA GLU A 41 14.48 11.26 18.65
C GLU A 41 13.27 12.01 19.23
N LEU A 42 12.85 13.10 18.60
CA LEU A 42 11.66 13.85 19.02
C LEU A 42 10.39 13.00 18.93
N ILE A 43 10.21 12.27 17.81
CA ILE A 43 9.07 11.37 17.59
C ILE A 43 9.02 10.27 18.67
N SER A 44 10.16 9.82 19.20
CA SER A 44 10.18 8.82 20.27
C SER A 44 9.49 9.27 21.57
N ARG A 45 9.17 10.56 21.71
CA ARG A 45 8.37 11.10 22.82
C ARG A 45 6.87 10.83 22.66
N CYS A 46 6.40 10.46 21.47
CA CYS A 46 5.02 10.06 21.19
C CYS A 46 4.72 8.66 21.76
N THR A 47 4.82 8.49 23.08
CA THR A 47 4.74 7.16 23.73
C THR A 47 3.38 6.46 23.61
N LYS A 48 2.34 7.17 23.14
CA LYS A 48 1.02 6.62 22.85
C LYS A 48 0.81 6.30 21.38
N LEU A 49 1.83 6.47 20.54
CA LEU A 49 1.73 6.29 19.11
C LEU A 49 1.42 4.83 18.78
N LYS A 50 0.39 4.65 17.96
CA LYS A 50 -0.07 3.38 17.42
C LYS A 50 0.30 3.21 15.96
N GLU A 51 0.32 4.30 15.22
CA GLU A 51 0.61 4.29 13.79
C GLU A 51 1.65 5.35 13.46
N LEU A 52 2.72 4.94 12.77
CA LEU A 52 3.78 5.84 12.33
C LEU A 52 4.11 5.58 10.86
N HIS A 53 4.00 6.64 10.05
CA HIS A 53 4.35 6.62 8.65
C HIS A 53 5.42 7.68 8.41
N LEU A 54 6.62 7.21 8.08
CA LEU A 54 7.80 8.03 7.77
C LEU A 54 8.12 7.80 6.31
N LEU A 55 7.57 8.65 5.46
CA LEU A 55 7.62 8.52 4.02
C LEU A 55 8.62 9.50 3.44
N ASP A 56 9.60 9.02 2.67
CA ASP A 56 10.63 9.86 2.05
C ASP A 56 11.44 10.69 3.06
N THR A 57 11.69 10.13 4.25
CA THR A 57 12.46 10.78 5.32
C THR A 57 13.96 10.48 5.20
N ARG A 58 14.81 11.22 5.93
CA ARG A 58 16.25 10.97 6.02
C ARG A 58 16.64 10.21 7.29
N ILE A 59 15.73 9.42 7.83
CA ILE A 59 15.99 8.57 8.98
C ILE A 59 16.89 7.40 8.56
N SER A 60 17.97 7.21 9.30
CA SER A 60 18.95 6.13 9.13
C SER A 60 18.70 5.01 10.15
N ASN A 61 19.58 4.00 10.17
CA ASN A 61 19.55 2.99 11.23
C ASN A 61 19.68 3.63 12.63
N ASP A 62 20.43 4.71 12.78
CA ASP A 62 20.61 5.38 14.07
C ASP A 62 19.29 6.01 14.56
N GLY A 63 18.51 6.64 13.67
CA GLY A 63 17.18 7.13 14.02
C GLY A 63 16.21 6.01 14.37
N LEU A 64 16.32 4.83 13.74
CA LEU A 64 15.50 3.66 14.08
C LEU A 64 15.72 3.15 15.51
N LYS A 65 16.87 3.42 16.13
CA LYS A 65 17.08 3.19 17.58
C LYS A 65 16.06 3.96 18.43
N HIS A 66 15.68 5.15 18.01
CA HIS A 66 14.69 5.98 18.70
C HIS A 66 13.27 5.48 18.43
N ILE A 67 12.96 5.14 17.18
CA ILE A 67 11.66 4.58 16.80
C ILE A 67 11.40 3.25 17.51
N GLY A 68 12.42 2.41 17.69
CA GLY A 68 12.33 1.14 18.43
C GLY A 68 11.91 1.29 19.90
N LYS A 69 11.88 2.51 20.47
CA LYS A 69 11.37 2.80 21.82
C LYS A 69 9.85 2.89 21.89
N LEU A 70 9.16 3.05 20.76
CA LEU A 70 7.71 3.24 20.69
C LEU A 70 6.96 1.90 20.80
N LYS A 71 7.01 1.27 21.98
CA LYS A 71 6.51 -0.10 22.23
C LYS A 71 5.01 -0.30 22.03
N SER A 72 4.25 0.79 21.94
CA SER A 72 2.82 0.77 21.66
C SER A 72 2.48 0.70 20.18
N LEU A 73 3.47 0.82 19.27
CA LEU A 73 3.24 0.82 17.83
C LEU A 73 2.58 -0.48 17.37
N ASP A 74 1.47 -0.32 16.67
CA ASP A 74 0.71 -1.37 16.00
C ASP A 74 1.03 -1.37 14.48
N TRP A 75 1.41 -0.21 13.92
CA TRP A 75 1.76 -0.04 12.50
C TRP A 75 2.99 0.85 12.30
N LEU A 76 3.92 0.43 11.44
CA LEU A 76 5.09 1.20 11.05
C LEU A 76 5.33 1.13 9.54
N ALA A 77 5.35 2.28 8.88
CA ALA A 77 5.76 2.43 7.49
C ALA A 77 7.02 3.29 7.38
N LEU A 78 8.02 2.74 6.72
CA LEU A 78 9.31 3.37 6.41
C LEU A 78 9.50 3.29 4.90
N ASP A 79 9.35 4.42 4.21
CA ASP A 79 9.62 4.53 2.78
C ASP A 79 10.86 5.40 2.57
N ASN A 80 11.80 4.91 1.76
CA ASN A 80 13.07 5.55 1.45
C ASN A 80 13.95 5.91 2.68
N ALA A 81 13.65 5.33 3.85
CA ALA A 81 14.61 5.26 4.95
C ALA A 81 15.64 4.20 4.57
N ALA A 82 16.94 4.48 4.69
CA ALA A 82 18.00 3.53 4.34
C ALA A 82 18.09 2.38 5.37
N VAL A 83 17.02 1.59 5.48
CA VAL A 83 16.85 0.53 6.48
C VAL A 83 17.77 -0.63 6.13
N GLY A 84 18.77 -0.86 6.96
CA GLY A 84 19.63 -2.04 6.91
C GLY A 84 19.26 -3.07 7.98
N SER A 85 20.07 -4.14 8.06
CA SER A 85 19.87 -5.18 9.08
C SER A 85 19.96 -4.63 10.51
N GLU A 86 20.81 -3.63 10.76
CA GLU A 86 20.91 -2.98 12.08
C GLU A 86 19.66 -2.17 12.43
N GLY A 87 19.06 -1.50 11.43
CA GLY A 87 17.77 -0.83 11.60
C GLY A 87 16.68 -1.80 12.06
N LEU A 88 16.54 -2.95 11.40
CA LEU A 88 15.58 -3.98 11.80
C LEU A 88 15.89 -4.57 13.20
N ARG A 89 17.17 -4.66 13.58
CA ARG A 89 17.56 -5.05 14.94
C ARG A 89 17.03 -4.08 15.98
N HIS A 90 17.10 -2.78 15.75
CA HIS A 90 16.53 -1.79 16.67
C HIS A 90 15.01 -1.88 16.78
N LEU A 91 14.32 -2.27 15.70
CA LEU A 91 12.87 -2.44 15.68
C LEU A 91 12.41 -3.75 16.32
N SER A 92 13.29 -4.75 16.50
CA SER A 92 12.95 -6.10 17.02
C SER A 92 12.14 -6.13 18.32
N GLY A 93 12.27 -5.11 19.16
CA GLY A 93 11.53 -5.00 20.40
C GLY A 93 10.12 -4.42 20.27
N LEU A 94 9.61 -4.14 19.07
CA LEU A 94 8.25 -3.66 18.81
C LEU A 94 7.26 -4.84 18.78
N THR A 95 7.09 -5.52 19.91
CA THR A 95 6.32 -6.78 20.01
C THR A 95 4.81 -6.63 19.81
N GLN A 96 4.30 -5.40 19.79
CA GLN A 96 2.90 -5.09 19.48
C GLN A 96 2.67 -4.86 17.98
N LEU A 97 3.74 -4.74 17.18
CA LEU A 97 3.64 -4.38 15.78
C LEU A 97 2.90 -5.46 15.00
N SER A 98 1.83 -5.04 14.32
CA SER A 98 0.97 -5.90 13.51
C SER A 98 1.21 -5.71 12.02
N GLY A 99 1.69 -4.53 11.61
CA GLY A 99 2.08 -4.25 10.24
C GLY A 99 3.41 -3.52 10.14
N LEU A 100 4.29 -4.05 9.28
CA LEU A 100 5.56 -3.45 8.93
C LEU A 100 5.63 -3.24 7.42
N HIS A 101 5.98 -2.02 7.03
CA HIS A 101 6.19 -1.64 5.66
C HIS A 101 7.58 -1.00 5.51
N ILE A 102 8.45 -1.63 4.70
CA ILE A 102 9.86 -1.26 4.52
C ILE A 102 10.26 -1.31 3.04
N VAL A 103 10.18 -0.17 2.36
CA VAL A 103 10.54 -0.02 0.93
C VAL A 103 11.96 0.47 0.82
N SER A 104 12.65 0.04 -0.25
CA SER A 104 14.04 0.43 -0.52
C SER A 104 14.99 -0.03 0.58
N THR A 105 14.68 -1.16 1.22
CA THR A 105 15.51 -1.75 2.26
C THR A 105 16.73 -2.46 1.67
N VAL A 106 17.85 -2.36 2.38
CA VAL A 106 19.08 -3.13 2.12
C VAL A 106 19.31 -4.21 3.18
N ALA A 107 18.35 -4.43 4.09
CA ALA A 107 18.42 -5.49 5.07
C ALA A 107 18.48 -6.87 4.39
N GLY A 108 19.36 -7.74 4.89
CA GLY A 108 19.46 -9.14 4.49
C GLY A 108 18.95 -10.08 5.57
N ASP A 109 19.36 -11.34 5.49
CA ASP A 109 18.90 -12.44 6.36
C ASP A 109 18.97 -12.08 7.85
N ASP A 110 20.10 -11.51 8.32
CA ASP A 110 20.27 -11.11 9.72
C ASP A 110 19.21 -10.10 10.17
N GLY A 111 18.84 -9.15 9.31
CA GLY A 111 17.82 -8.15 9.61
C GLY A 111 16.42 -8.75 9.66
N PHE A 112 16.06 -9.52 8.62
CA PHE A 112 14.74 -10.16 8.56
C PHE A 112 14.54 -11.21 9.66
N SER A 113 15.61 -11.87 10.11
CA SER A 113 15.54 -12.81 11.24
C SER A 113 15.04 -12.14 12.53
N MET A 114 15.24 -10.84 12.68
CA MET A 114 14.73 -10.08 13.83
C MET A 114 13.20 -9.98 13.85
N LEU A 115 12.54 -10.09 12.69
CA LEU A 115 11.08 -10.03 12.59
C LEU A 115 10.41 -11.27 13.22
N LEU A 116 11.14 -12.38 13.38
CA LEU A 116 10.66 -13.57 14.11
C LEU A 116 10.35 -13.25 15.59
N ASN A 117 10.91 -12.17 16.13
CA ASN A 117 10.62 -11.70 17.49
C ASN A 117 9.36 -10.81 17.59
N MET A 118 8.62 -10.62 16.48
CA MET A 118 7.39 -9.83 16.42
C MET A 118 6.17 -10.75 16.30
N PRO A 119 5.66 -11.32 17.42
CA PRO A 119 4.65 -12.38 17.38
C PRO A 119 3.28 -11.92 16.87
N LYS A 120 3.05 -10.61 16.75
CA LYS A 120 1.79 -10.04 16.25
C LYS A 120 1.86 -9.61 14.80
N LEU A 121 3.00 -9.76 14.13
CA LEU A 121 3.19 -9.28 12.77
C LEU A 121 2.36 -10.12 11.79
N THR A 122 1.26 -9.54 11.32
CA THR A 122 0.32 -10.18 10.36
C THR A 122 0.45 -9.61 8.96
N TYR A 123 1.04 -8.41 8.82
CA TYR A 123 1.29 -7.75 7.55
C TYR A 123 2.78 -7.40 7.40
N LEU A 124 3.38 -7.83 6.29
CA LEU A 124 4.71 -7.41 5.89
C LEU A 124 4.68 -6.95 4.44
N GLU A 125 5.10 -5.71 4.22
CA GLU A 125 5.46 -5.23 2.91
C GLU A 125 6.95 -4.87 2.87
N ALA A 126 7.68 -5.48 1.95
CA ALA A 126 9.09 -5.23 1.78
C ALA A 126 9.45 -5.10 0.30
N ALA A 127 10.29 -4.11 -0.01
CA ALA A 127 10.90 -3.99 -1.33
C ALA A 127 12.39 -3.74 -1.20
N GLY A 128 13.20 -4.56 -1.87
CA GLY A 128 14.65 -4.48 -1.76
C GLY A 128 15.36 -5.58 -2.53
N GLU A 129 16.60 -5.28 -2.90
CA GLU A 129 17.45 -6.15 -3.72
C GLU A 129 17.92 -7.42 -2.98
N ASN A 130 17.91 -7.39 -1.65
CA ASN A 130 18.32 -8.48 -0.78
C ASN A 130 17.16 -9.42 -0.40
N LEU A 131 15.94 -9.15 -0.85
CA LEU A 131 14.79 -10.05 -0.69
C LEU A 131 14.93 -11.25 -1.62
N ARG A 132 15.79 -12.20 -1.25
CA ARG A 132 16.10 -13.44 -1.98
C ARG A 132 16.69 -14.48 -1.03
N GLY A 133 16.82 -15.73 -1.47
CA GLY A 133 17.51 -16.80 -0.76
C GLY A 133 17.01 -17.00 0.68
N GLY A 134 17.93 -16.89 1.64
CA GLY A 134 17.65 -17.08 3.07
C GLY A 134 16.59 -16.13 3.61
N THR A 135 16.55 -14.89 3.14
CA THR A 135 15.53 -13.91 3.53
C THR A 135 14.11 -14.40 3.21
N MET A 136 13.86 -15.01 2.04
CA MET A 136 12.53 -15.57 1.70
C MET A 136 12.17 -16.76 2.59
N SER A 137 13.16 -17.58 2.96
CA SER A 137 12.98 -18.70 3.90
C SER A 137 12.69 -18.21 5.32
N ILE A 138 13.27 -17.09 5.75
CA ILE A 138 12.97 -16.46 7.04
C ILE A 138 11.54 -15.90 7.04
N ILE A 139 11.15 -15.19 5.97
CA ILE A 139 9.80 -14.61 5.85
C ILE A 139 8.73 -15.71 5.91
N SER A 140 8.98 -16.88 5.30
CA SER A 140 8.03 -18.00 5.36
C SER A 140 7.89 -18.65 6.74
N GLN A 141 8.80 -18.35 7.68
CA GLN A 141 8.75 -18.82 9.06
C GLN A 141 8.05 -17.84 10.01
N LEU A 142 7.62 -16.67 9.54
CA LEU A 142 6.89 -15.71 10.38
C LEU A 142 5.55 -16.33 10.80
N PRO A 143 5.30 -16.52 12.12
CA PRO A 143 4.29 -17.46 12.61
C PRO A 143 2.85 -17.03 12.34
N GLU A 144 2.60 -15.72 12.34
CA GLU A 144 1.27 -15.12 12.22
C GLU A 144 1.11 -14.29 10.93
N LEU A 145 2.07 -14.38 9.99
CA LEU A 145 2.05 -13.53 8.81
C LEU A 145 0.91 -13.95 7.87
N LEU A 146 -0.06 -13.07 7.65
CA LEU A 146 -1.24 -13.31 6.82
C LEU A 146 -1.09 -12.68 5.43
N THR A 147 -0.56 -11.46 5.39
CA THR A 147 -0.39 -10.69 4.16
C THR A 147 1.07 -10.38 3.93
N LEU A 148 1.57 -10.83 2.78
CA LEU A 148 2.92 -10.60 2.34
C LEU A 148 2.92 -9.84 1.02
N ARG A 149 3.62 -8.70 1.00
CA ARG A 149 3.90 -7.94 -0.20
C ARG A 149 5.39 -7.83 -0.43
N LEU A 150 5.80 -8.18 -1.64
CA LEU A 150 7.20 -8.29 -1.98
C LEU A 150 7.50 -7.65 -3.31
N ALA A 151 8.55 -6.85 -3.37
CA ALA A 151 9.17 -6.48 -4.64
C ALA A 151 10.68 -6.62 -4.60
N SER A 152 11.23 -7.24 -5.64
CA SER A 152 12.66 -7.45 -5.79
C SER A 152 12.96 -7.63 -7.26
N SER A 153 13.95 -6.90 -7.76
CA SER A 153 14.42 -7.08 -9.13
C SER A 153 15.29 -8.33 -9.31
N LYS A 154 15.68 -8.99 -8.20
CA LYS A 154 16.68 -10.05 -8.15
C LYS A 154 16.18 -11.42 -7.71
N ALA A 155 14.97 -11.50 -7.17
CA ALA A 155 14.38 -12.76 -6.72
C ALA A 155 13.88 -13.60 -7.90
N ASP A 156 14.33 -14.85 -7.99
CA ASP A 156 13.94 -15.80 -9.04
C ASP A 156 12.93 -16.86 -8.52
N ASP A 157 12.57 -17.83 -9.37
CA ASP A 157 11.64 -18.92 -9.02
C ASP A 157 12.09 -19.73 -7.79
N ARG A 158 13.40 -19.91 -7.58
CA ARG A 158 13.93 -20.68 -6.43
C ARG A 158 13.77 -19.91 -5.13
N ASP A 159 13.94 -18.60 -5.20
CA ASP A 159 13.70 -17.69 -4.07
C ASP A 159 12.20 -17.66 -3.72
N PHE A 160 11.33 -17.53 -4.74
CA PHE A 160 9.88 -17.50 -4.55
C PHE A 160 9.33 -18.81 -3.98
N ALA A 161 9.88 -19.95 -4.40
CA ALA A 161 9.52 -21.27 -3.88
C ALA A 161 9.77 -21.44 -2.37
N GLN A 162 10.66 -20.64 -1.75
CA GLN A 162 10.89 -20.66 -0.30
C GLN A 162 9.66 -20.22 0.50
N LEU A 163 8.76 -19.43 -0.10
CA LEU A 163 7.50 -19.05 0.53
C LEU A 163 6.55 -20.24 0.72
N GLY A 164 6.79 -21.36 0.02
CA GLY A 164 5.95 -22.57 0.12
C GLY A 164 5.95 -23.26 1.48
N PHE A 165 6.80 -22.82 2.42
CA PHE A 165 6.80 -23.30 3.81
C PHE A 165 5.92 -22.46 4.75
N ALA A 166 5.35 -21.35 4.26
CA ALA A 166 4.50 -20.49 5.06
C ALA A 166 3.20 -21.19 5.45
N LYS A 167 2.86 -21.10 6.74
CA LYS A 167 1.69 -21.79 7.31
C LYS A 167 0.46 -20.90 7.44
N SER A 168 0.67 -19.60 7.54
CA SER A 168 -0.35 -18.60 7.88
C SER A 168 -0.74 -17.70 6.70
N LEU A 169 0.05 -17.67 5.63
CA LEU A 169 -0.16 -16.73 4.52
C LEU A 169 -1.52 -16.95 3.84
N GLN A 170 -2.29 -15.87 3.75
CA GLN A 170 -3.57 -15.80 3.05
C GLN A 170 -3.45 -15.02 1.76
N LEU A 171 -2.56 -14.02 1.72
CA LEU A 171 -2.34 -13.15 0.56
C LEU A 171 -0.85 -12.95 0.30
N ILE A 172 -0.42 -13.23 -0.93
CA ILE A 172 0.89 -12.85 -1.46
C ILE A 172 0.66 -11.95 -2.68
N SER A 173 1.00 -10.66 -2.56
CA SER A 173 1.11 -9.78 -3.73
C SER A 173 2.59 -9.59 -4.06
N TYR A 174 2.99 -9.82 -5.30
CA TYR A 174 4.42 -9.79 -5.65
C TYR A 174 4.72 -9.01 -6.95
N ASP A 175 5.83 -8.28 -6.96
CA ASP A 175 6.49 -7.76 -8.16
C ASP A 175 7.93 -8.30 -8.22
N LEU A 176 8.06 -9.47 -8.84
CA LEU A 176 9.33 -10.19 -8.97
C LEU A 176 9.51 -10.48 -10.47
N PRO A 177 10.23 -9.62 -11.22
CA PRO A 177 10.32 -9.74 -12.68
C PRO A 177 10.95 -11.04 -13.17
N LEU A 178 11.78 -11.68 -12.34
CA LEU A 178 12.45 -12.95 -12.67
C LEU A 178 11.63 -14.19 -12.27
N VAL A 179 10.47 -14.02 -11.63
CA VAL A 179 9.54 -15.12 -11.36
C VAL A 179 8.72 -15.44 -12.59
N THR A 180 8.84 -16.68 -13.07
CA THR A 180 8.16 -17.19 -14.25
C THR A 180 6.78 -17.74 -13.90
N GLN A 181 5.99 -18.07 -14.94
CA GLN A 181 4.71 -18.75 -14.75
C GLN A 181 4.87 -20.13 -14.10
N ASN A 182 6.00 -20.81 -14.33
CA ASN A 182 6.27 -22.11 -13.73
C ASN A 182 6.50 -21.96 -12.22
N GLY A 183 7.36 -21.01 -11.80
CA GLY A 183 7.59 -20.74 -10.38
C GLY A 183 6.31 -20.33 -9.64
N LEU A 184 5.46 -19.51 -10.27
CA LEU A 184 4.14 -19.19 -9.73
C LEU A 184 3.26 -20.44 -9.58
N SER A 185 3.22 -21.30 -10.60
CA SER A 185 2.40 -22.52 -10.58
C SER A 185 2.88 -23.49 -9.49
N GLU A 186 4.20 -23.64 -9.31
CA GLU A 186 4.78 -24.47 -8.26
C GLU A 186 4.45 -23.95 -6.86
N LEU A 187 4.59 -22.65 -6.62
CA LEU A 187 4.23 -22.06 -5.33
C LEU A 187 2.74 -22.19 -5.05
N SER A 188 1.89 -21.93 -6.05
CA SER A 188 0.43 -22.02 -5.92
C SER A 188 -0.03 -23.45 -5.61
N ALA A 189 0.65 -24.47 -6.15
CA ALA A 189 0.37 -25.87 -5.84
C ALA A 189 0.70 -26.21 -4.38
N ARG A 190 1.71 -25.57 -3.77
CA ARG A 190 2.08 -25.77 -2.36
C ARG A 190 1.13 -25.01 -1.43
N LEU A 191 0.82 -23.77 -1.76
CA LEU A 191 0.01 -22.86 -0.97
C LEU A 191 -1.45 -22.78 -1.46
N HIS A 192 -2.14 -23.92 -1.56
CA HIS A 192 -3.47 -24.03 -2.17
C HIS A 192 -4.60 -23.19 -1.54
N LYS A 193 -4.38 -22.60 -0.36
CA LYS A 193 -5.33 -21.69 0.33
C LYS A 193 -4.92 -20.23 0.28
N THR A 194 -3.72 -19.95 -0.23
CA THR A 194 -3.16 -18.60 -0.29
C THR A 194 -3.51 -17.98 -1.64
N TRP A 195 -4.07 -16.80 -1.61
CA TRP A 195 -4.25 -15.99 -2.81
C TRP A 195 -2.91 -15.41 -3.22
N ILE A 196 -2.49 -15.67 -4.46
CA ILE A 196 -1.22 -15.18 -5.00
C ILE A 196 -1.52 -14.32 -6.22
N GLU A 197 -1.08 -13.07 -6.18
CA GLU A 197 -1.33 -12.10 -7.24
C GLU A 197 -0.05 -11.38 -7.66
N LYS A 198 0.15 -11.29 -8.97
CA LYS A 198 1.21 -10.48 -9.55
C LYS A 198 0.76 -9.03 -9.56
N ILE A 199 1.50 -8.17 -8.90
CA ILE A 199 1.32 -6.72 -8.92
C ILE A 199 2.49 -6.08 -9.67
N ARG A 200 2.34 -4.81 -10.05
CA ARG A 200 3.49 -3.95 -10.33
C ARG A 200 3.72 -3.09 -9.10
N TYR A 201 4.93 -3.05 -8.61
CA TYR A 201 5.33 -2.16 -7.53
C TYR A 201 5.36 -0.75 -8.11
N PHE A 202 4.24 -0.06 -7.94
CA PHE A 202 4.08 1.31 -8.38
C PHE A 202 4.82 2.26 -7.43
N LYS A 203 5.32 3.40 -7.96
CA LYS A 203 5.55 4.59 -7.14
C LYS A 203 4.29 4.87 -6.29
N PRO A 204 4.37 5.35 -5.03
CA PRO A 204 3.23 5.50 -4.12
C PRO A 204 1.97 6.14 -4.76
N GLU A 205 2.18 7.14 -5.61
CA GLU A 205 1.16 7.85 -6.37
C GLU A 205 0.36 7.00 -7.37
N LYS A 206 0.99 5.99 -7.99
CA LYS A 206 0.34 5.06 -8.93
C LYS A 206 -0.27 3.86 -8.20
N ARG A 207 0.20 3.55 -6.99
CA ARG A 207 -0.28 2.46 -6.14
C ARG A 207 -1.69 2.72 -5.61
N ILE A 208 -1.96 3.92 -5.13
CA ILE A 208 -3.30 4.32 -4.64
C ILE A 208 -4.34 4.14 -5.75
N SER A 209 -4.00 4.54 -6.98
CA SER A 209 -4.89 4.40 -8.15
C SER A 209 -5.14 2.93 -8.54
N TYR A 210 -4.16 2.06 -8.32
CA TYR A 210 -4.29 0.64 -8.66
C TYR A 210 -5.11 -0.11 -7.60
N LEU A 211 -4.81 0.10 -6.32
CA LEU A 211 -5.53 -0.53 -5.21
C LEU A 211 -6.98 -0.09 -5.14
N SER A 212 -7.28 1.17 -5.50
CA SER A 212 -8.65 1.66 -5.56
C SER A 212 -9.46 0.97 -6.67
N GLY A 213 -8.90 0.82 -7.87
CA GLY A 213 -9.54 0.06 -8.95
C GLY A 213 -9.72 -1.42 -8.60
N TYR A 214 -8.68 -2.04 -8.06
CA TYR A 214 -8.69 -3.46 -7.71
C TYR A 214 -9.69 -3.80 -6.60
N CYS A 215 -9.80 -2.95 -5.57
CA CYS A 215 -10.83 -3.08 -4.53
C CYS A 215 -12.23 -3.19 -5.14
N PHE A 216 -12.56 -2.34 -6.11
CA PHE A 216 -13.89 -2.35 -6.72
C PHE A 216 -14.14 -3.58 -7.58
N ASP A 217 -13.15 -4.02 -8.35
CA ASP A 217 -13.28 -5.26 -9.12
C ASP A 217 -13.61 -6.45 -8.19
N LEU A 218 -12.99 -6.49 -7.01
CA LEU A 218 -13.28 -7.49 -5.97
C LEU A 218 -14.66 -7.30 -5.33
N TYR A 219 -15.06 -6.06 -5.08
CA TYR A 219 -16.39 -5.71 -4.55
C TYR A 219 -17.52 -6.15 -5.51
N ASP A 220 -17.38 -5.87 -6.81
CA ASP A 220 -18.34 -6.26 -7.85
C ASP A 220 -18.43 -7.78 -8.01
N GLN A 221 -17.30 -8.47 -7.83
CA GLN A 221 -17.23 -9.93 -7.77
C GLN A 221 -17.76 -10.52 -6.46
N ARG A 222 -18.23 -9.68 -5.53
CA ARG A 222 -18.69 -10.06 -4.17
C ARG A 222 -17.62 -10.75 -3.32
N ARG A 223 -16.34 -10.52 -3.64
CA ARG A 223 -15.18 -10.96 -2.85
C ARG A 223 -14.89 -9.92 -1.75
N TYR A 224 -15.87 -9.71 -0.87
CA TYR A 224 -15.83 -8.63 0.12
C TYR A 224 -14.68 -8.77 1.13
N ASP A 225 -14.26 -9.99 1.42
CA ASP A 225 -13.07 -10.32 2.20
C ASP A 225 -11.79 -9.74 1.58
N LEU A 226 -11.58 -9.99 0.28
CA LEU A 226 -10.43 -9.46 -0.46
C LEU A 226 -10.55 -7.97 -0.72
N ALA A 227 -11.76 -7.49 -1.04
CA ALA A 227 -12.02 -6.06 -1.23
C ALA A 227 -11.67 -5.29 0.04
N ARG A 228 -12.03 -5.82 1.22
CA ARG A 228 -11.67 -5.22 2.50
C ARG A 228 -10.16 -5.13 2.67
N ALA A 229 -9.43 -6.21 2.38
CA ALA A 229 -7.98 -6.21 2.43
C ALA A 229 -7.38 -5.13 1.52
N ALA A 230 -7.87 -5.01 0.28
CA ALA A 230 -7.42 -3.99 -0.67
C ALA A 230 -7.70 -2.56 -0.19
N VAL A 231 -8.85 -2.29 0.44
CA VAL A 231 -9.13 -0.97 1.03
C VAL A 231 -8.29 -0.70 2.28
N ASP A 232 -8.10 -1.70 3.13
CA ASP A 232 -7.22 -1.60 4.29
C ASP A 232 -5.83 -1.15 3.86
N ASP A 233 -5.35 -1.61 2.70
CA ASP A 233 -4.10 -1.16 2.11
C ASP A 233 -4.11 0.30 1.67
N VAL A 234 -5.18 0.77 1.05
CA VAL A 234 -5.32 2.20 0.75
C VAL A 234 -5.30 3.02 2.04
N LEU A 235 -6.02 2.57 3.07
CA LEU A 235 -6.11 3.25 4.37
C LEU A 235 -4.83 3.15 5.19
N ARG A 236 -3.99 2.12 5.01
CA ARG A 236 -2.64 2.08 5.59
C ARG A 236 -1.72 3.15 5.01
N TRP A 237 -1.98 3.63 3.80
CA TRP A 237 -1.19 4.70 3.19
C TRP A 237 -1.83 6.07 3.37
N LEU A 238 -3.15 6.13 3.34
CA LEU A 238 -3.95 7.32 3.51
C LEU A 238 -5.04 7.06 4.56
N PRO A 239 -4.69 6.97 5.86
CA PRO A 239 -5.63 6.62 6.93
C PRO A 239 -6.72 7.65 7.19
N PHE A 240 -6.70 8.77 6.46
CA PHE A 240 -7.70 9.84 6.54
C PHE A 240 -8.48 9.99 5.25
N ASN A 241 -8.28 9.10 4.27
CA ASN A 241 -8.95 9.19 2.98
C ASN A 241 -10.46 8.89 3.17
N PRO A 242 -11.34 9.90 3.09
CA PRO A 242 -12.76 9.71 3.35
C PRO A 242 -13.40 8.78 2.32
N ALA A 243 -12.91 8.76 1.07
CA ALA A 243 -13.44 7.86 0.05
C ALA A 243 -13.06 6.40 0.32
N ALA A 244 -11.86 6.14 0.83
CA ALA A 244 -11.43 4.81 1.21
C ALA A 244 -12.18 4.31 2.46
N HIS A 245 -12.40 5.16 3.46
CA HIS A 245 -13.25 4.80 4.60
C HIS A 245 -14.68 4.50 4.19
N ALA A 246 -15.26 5.30 3.30
CA ALA A 246 -16.62 5.07 2.81
C ALA A 246 -16.72 3.76 2.00
N ALA A 247 -15.69 3.40 1.22
CA ALA A 247 -15.60 2.09 0.56
C ALA A 247 -15.53 0.94 1.57
N ARG A 248 -14.68 1.05 2.61
CA ARG A 248 -14.58 0.03 3.67
C ARG A 248 -15.87 -0.10 4.46
N ALA A 249 -16.58 1.00 4.72
CA ALA A 249 -17.89 0.97 5.33
C ALA A 249 -18.84 0.09 4.52
N LEU A 250 -19.00 0.33 3.21
CA LEU A 250 -19.88 -0.50 2.37
C LEU A 250 -19.46 -1.97 2.34
N ILE A 251 -18.16 -2.26 2.32
CA ILE A 251 -17.65 -3.64 2.40
C ILE A 251 -18.04 -4.28 3.73
N ASN A 252 -17.80 -3.60 4.86
CA ASN A 252 -18.17 -4.06 6.19
C ASN A 252 -19.68 -4.29 6.33
N PHE A 253 -20.50 -3.42 5.73
CA PHE A 253 -21.95 -3.60 5.68
C PHE A 253 -22.35 -4.91 4.98
N ASN A 254 -21.74 -5.21 3.82
CA ASN A 254 -22.01 -6.45 3.08
C ASN A 254 -21.49 -7.70 3.81
N LEU A 255 -20.45 -7.55 4.63
CA LEU A 255 -19.93 -8.60 5.51
C LEU A 255 -20.75 -8.78 6.81
N GLY A 256 -21.74 -7.91 7.07
CA GLY A 256 -22.51 -7.91 8.32
C GLY A 256 -21.75 -7.37 9.54
N LEU A 257 -20.64 -6.67 9.32
CA LEU A 257 -19.79 -6.07 10.35
C LEU A 257 -20.29 -4.65 10.67
N TYR A 258 -21.45 -4.56 11.33
CA TYR A 258 -22.16 -3.28 11.49
C TYR A 258 -21.46 -2.27 12.40
N ASP A 259 -20.73 -2.74 13.42
CA ASP A 259 -19.94 -1.85 14.29
C ASP A 259 -18.78 -1.22 13.52
N ASP A 260 -18.07 -2.02 12.71
CA ASP A 260 -16.98 -1.54 11.85
C ASP A 260 -17.51 -0.62 10.74
N PHE A 261 -18.67 -0.94 10.17
CA PHE A 261 -19.37 -0.05 9.23
C PHE A 261 -19.63 1.32 9.85
N ARG A 262 -20.17 1.36 11.08
CA ARG A 262 -20.45 2.62 11.78
C ARG A 262 -19.17 3.41 12.05
N LYS A 263 -18.13 2.74 12.54
CA LYS A 263 -16.83 3.33 12.82
C LYS A 263 -16.21 3.94 11.56
N ASP A 264 -16.30 3.26 10.43
CA ASP A 264 -15.80 3.81 9.17
C ASP A 264 -16.60 5.04 8.72
N LEU A 265 -17.92 5.06 8.89
CA LEU A 265 -18.71 6.28 8.61
C LEU A 265 -18.36 7.46 9.52
N GLU A 266 -18.04 7.21 10.79
CA GLU A 266 -17.52 8.24 11.69
C GLU A 266 -16.18 8.80 11.16
N ASN A 267 -15.28 7.92 10.71
CA ASN A 267 -14.03 8.35 10.06
C ASN A 267 -14.28 9.15 8.77
N VAL A 268 -15.30 8.80 7.97
CA VAL A 268 -15.68 9.59 6.79
C VAL A 268 -16.12 10.99 7.22
N ARG A 269 -17.05 11.09 8.18
CA ARG A 269 -17.57 12.36 8.68
C ARG A 269 -16.46 13.25 9.22
N ASP A 270 -15.57 12.67 10.02
CA ASP A 270 -14.53 13.42 10.72
C ASP A 270 -13.42 13.90 9.75
N ASN A 271 -13.16 13.16 8.67
CA ASN A 271 -12.12 13.48 7.70
C ASN A 271 -12.62 14.25 6.46
N ALA A 272 -13.88 14.10 6.05
CA ALA A 272 -14.39 14.65 4.78
C ALA A 272 -14.22 16.17 4.67
N GLY A 273 -14.33 16.90 5.79
CA GLY A 273 -14.09 18.34 5.85
C GLY A 273 -12.65 18.75 5.50
N LEU A 274 -11.66 17.92 5.82
CA LEU A 274 -10.24 18.17 5.51
C LEU A 274 -9.97 18.13 3.99
N PHE A 275 -10.76 17.36 3.26
CA PHE A 275 -10.60 17.16 1.81
C PHE A 275 -11.64 17.93 0.97
N GLY A 276 -12.55 18.67 1.61
CA GLY A 276 -13.64 19.37 0.93
C GLY A 276 -14.63 18.41 0.26
N GLU A 277 -14.83 17.24 0.85
CA GLU A 277 -15.65 16.14 0.33
C GLU A 277 -17.09 16.21 0.88
N THR A 278 -17.81 17.29 0.57
CA THR A 278 -19.15 17.57 1.13
C THR A 278 -20.16 16.44 0.87
N ASP A 279 -20.13 15.84 -0.32
CA ASP A 279 -21.03 14.74 -0.67
C ASP A 279 -20.80 13.50 0.21
N LEU A 280 -19.53 13.20 0.55
CA LEU A 280 -19.20 12.08 1.45
C LEU A 280 -19.58 12.38 2.89
N LEU A 281 -19.46 13.65 3.30
CA LEU A 281 -19.92 14.10 4.61
C LEU A 281 -21.44 13.95 4.75
N GLU A 282 -22.20 14.36 3.73
CA GLU A 282 -23.66 14.21 3.69
C GLU A 282 -24.07 12.73 3.73
N LEU A 283 -23.41 11.89 2.91
CA LEU A 283 -23.61 10.44 2.90
C LEU A 283 -23.38 9.82 4.29
N ALA A 284 -22.27 10.17 4.95
CA ALA A 284 -21.93 9.65 6.27
C ALA A 284 -22.96 10.07 7.32
N ASN A 285 -23.35 11.36 7.34
CA ASN A 285 -24.37 11.86 8.27
C ASN A 285 -25.74 11.21 8.05
N GLN A 286 -26.11 10.95 6.80
CA GLN A 286 -27.35 10.27 6.48
C GLN A 286 -27.36 8.82 6.99
N TYR A 287 -26.31 8.04 6.75
CA TYR A 287 -26.26 6.66 7.23
C TYR A 287 -26.09 6.56 8.75
N LEU A 288 -25.37 7.50 9.38
CA LEU A 288 -25.24 7.55 10.85
C LEU A 288 -26.54 7.94 11.56
N SER A 289 -27.46 8.63 10.88
CA SER A 289 -28.77 9.04 11.41
C SER A 289 -29.89 8.05 11.11
N ALA A 290 -29.66 7.03 10.29
CA ALA A 290 -30.63 5.99 10.01
C ALA A 290 -30.97 5.19 11.29
N GLY A 291 -32.25 4.97 11.53
CA GLY A 291 -32.76 4.28 12.71
C GLY A 291 -32.72 2.76 12.59
N SER A 292 -32.50 2.22 11.40
CA SER A 292 -32.42 0.77 11.18
C SER A 292 -31.56 0.36 9.99
N VAL A 293 -31.08 -0.89 10.01
CA VAL A 293 -30.36 -1.51 8.88
C VAL A 293 -31.22 -1.53 7.61
N SER A 294 -32.54 -1.72 7.73
CA SER A 294 -33.46 -1.71 6.59
C SER A 294 -33.56 -0.34 5.91
N GLU A 295 -33.49 0.74 6.67
CA GLU A 295 -33.43 2.10 6.13
C GLU A 295 -32.12 2.33 5.37
N ILE A 296 -31.00 1.85 5.91
CA ILE A 296 -29.69 1.91 5.24
C ILE A 296 -29.71 1.10 3.94
N MET A 297 -30.24 -0.13 3.95
CA MET A 297 -30.34 -0.96 2.74
C MET A 297 -31.15 -0.27 1.63
N ARG A 298 -32.30 0.32 2.00
CA ARG A 298 -33.12 1.09 1.05
C ARG A 298 -32.32 2.26 0.48
N SER A 299 -31.63 3.00 1.33
CA SER A 299 -30.85 4.16 0.95
C SER A 299 -29.66 3.81 0.05
N ILE A 300 -28.94 2.71 0.32
CA ILE A 300 -27.87 2.19 -0.54
C ILE A 300 -28.44 1.82 -1.92
N LYS A 301 -29.57 1.12 -1.96
CA LYS A 301 -30.22 0.68 -3.20
C LYS A 301 -30.70 1.86 -4.07
N GLU A 302 -31.18 2.93 -3.44
CA GLU A 302 -31.68 4.13 -4.13
C GLU A 302 -30.54 5.01 -4.66
N MET A 303 -29.48 5.21 -3.88
CA MET A 303 -28.39 6.14 -4.23
C MET A 303 -27.28 5.51 -5.07
N ARG A 304 -27.08 4.19 -4.95
CA ARG A 304 -25.92 3.48 -5.50
C ARG A 304 -24.60 4.18 -5.11
N PRO A 305 -24.29 4.29 -3.80
CA PRO A 305 -23.11 4.99 -3.31
C PRO A 305 -21.80 4.43 -3.90
N GLU A 306 -21.78 3.18 -4.38
CA GLU A 306 -20.70 2.60 -5.17
C GLU A 306 -20.28 3.47 -6.36
N ASN A 307 -21.20 4.15 -7.03
CA ASN A 307 -20.89 5.04 -8.16
C ASN A 307 -20.23 6.34 -7.70
N LEU A 308 -20.68 6.90 -6.57
CA LEU A 308 -20.06 8.08 -5.95
C LEU A 308 -18.64 7.73 -5.47
N LEU A 309 -18.48 6.56 -4.85
CA LEU A 309 -17.18 6.10 -4.38
C LEU A 309 -16.24 5.74 -5.53
N LEU A 310 -16.73 5.18 -6.63
CA LEU A 310 -15.95 4.93 -7.84
C LEU A 310 -15.44 6.26 -8.41
N ALA A 311 -16.33 7.24 -8.57
CA ALA A 311 -15.96 8.56 -9.05
C ALA A 311 -14.95 9.25 -8.09
N ARG A 312 -15.13 9.10 -6.77
CA ARG A 312 -14.27 9.74 -5.76
C ARG A 312 -12.95 9.03 -5.55
N LEU A 313 -12.87 7.71 -5.63
CA LEU A 313 -11.60 6.98 -5.55
C LEU A 313 -10.79 7.14 -6.84
N GLN A 314 -11.44 7.26 -8.01
CA GLN A 314 -10.80 7.70 -9.25
C GLN A 314 -10.39 9.19 -9.20
N ALA A 315 -11.18 10.06 -8.58
CA ALA A 315 -10.79 11.45 -8.37
C ALA A 315 -9.69 11.59 -7.31
N THR A 316 -9.62 10.70 -6.32
CA THR A 316 -8.56 10.67 -5.30
C THR A 316 -7.24 10.19 -5.88
N SER A 317 -7.25 9.38 -6.95
CA SER A 317 -6.01 9.10 -7.68
C SER A 317 -5.50 10.33 -8.42
N ALA A 318 -6.36 11.17 -9.00
CA ALA A 318 -5.95 12.41 -9.68
C ALA A 318 -5.65 13.57 -8.72
N ARG A 319 -6.49 13.77 -7.70
CA ARG A 319 -6.41 14.86 -6.72
C ARG A 319 -5.47 14.54 -5.56
N GLY A 320 -5.36 13.28 -5.17
CA GLY A 320 -4.30 12.78 -4.29
C GLY A 320 -2.95 12.76 -5.01
N GLN A 321 -2.89 12.45 -6.31
CA GLN A 321 -1.72 12.74 -7.13
C GLN A 321 -1.44 14.23 -7.19
N GLU A 322 -2.41 15.12 -7.42
CA GLU A 322 -2.17 16.56 -7.41
C GLU A 322 -1.75 17.08 -6.03
N LEU A 323 -2.26 16.53 -4.93
CA LEU A 323 -1.85 16.91 -3.59
C LEU A 323 -0.41 16.44 -3.31
N ILE A 324 -0.11 15.16 -3.58
CA ILE A 324 1.24 14.58 -3.43
C ILE A 324 2.22 15.25 -4.39
N THR A 325 1.84 15.45 -5.66
CA THR A 325 2.61 16.15 -6.71
C THR A 325 2.78 17.62 -6.38
N SER A 326 1.77 18.31 -5.86
CA SER A 326 1.87 19.71 -5.43
C SER A 326 2.79 19.84 -4.21
N LEU A 327 2.75 18.87 -3.29
CA LEU A 327 3.67 18.79 -2.16
C LEU A 327 5.11 18.54 -2.66
N ILE A 328 5.31 17.62 -3.60
CA ILE A 328 6.60 17.35 -4.27
C ILE A 328 7.10 18.59 -5.06
N GLN A 329 6.23 19.27 -5.80
CA GLN A 329 6.59 20.46 -6.60
C GLN A 329 6.90 21.68 -5.73
N LYS A 330 6.21 21.84 -4.59
CA LYS A 330 6.57 22.83 -3.56
C LYS A 330 7.92 22.48 -2.92
N PHE A 331 8.25 21.19 -2.83
CA PHE A 331 9.51 20.67 -2.32
C PHE A 331 10.72 21.02 -3.21
N ASP A 332 10.61 20.80 -4.52
CA ASP A 332 11.67 21.16 -5.49
C ASP A 332 12.01 22.66 -5.46
N LYS A 333 11.00 23.50 -5.22
CA LYS A 333 11.18 24.95 -5.07
C LYS A 333 11.80 25.37 -3.74
N ALA A 334 11.55 24.64 -2.65
CA ALA A 334 11.97 25.01 -1.31
C ALA A 334 13.42 24.58 -0.98
N VAL A 335 13.89 23.48 -1.57
CA VAL A 335 15.22 22.91 -1.25
C VAL A 335 16.34 23.47 -2.15
N ASN A 336 16.02 24.13 -3.27
CA ASN A 336 17.05 24.68 -4.16
C ASN A 336 16.65 26.02 -4.82
N PRO A 337 16.83 27.18 -4.14
CA PRO A 337 16.41 28.48 -4.68
C PRO A 337 17.23 28.97 -5.89
N ARG A 338 18.20 28.19 -6.39
CA ARG A 338 19.04 28.53 -7.56
C ARG A 338 18.98 27.53 -8.72
N VAL A 339 18.03 26.61 -8.72
CA VAL A 339 17.79 25.77 -9.90
C VAL A 339 16.73 26.45 -10.76
N GLN A 340 17.17 27.09 -11.85
CA GLN A 340 16.30 27.35 -13.00
C GLN A 340 15.59 26.05 -13.38
N PRO A 341 14.33 26.10 -13.87
CA PRO A 341 13.57 24.89 -14.19
C PRO A 341 14.44 23.99 -15.04
N VAL A 342 14.81 22.84 -14.48
CA VAL A 342 15.46 21.80 -15.25
C VAL A 342 14.38 21.32 -16.21
N THR A 343 14.42 21.79 -17.45
CA THR A 343 13.96 20.99 -18.57
C THR A 343 14.61 19.63 -18.40
N ASN A 344 13.82 18.57 -18.20
CA ASN A 344 14.26 17.17 -18.16
C ASN A 344 15.61 17.02 -18.88
N PRO A 345 16.73 16.74 -18.19
CA PRO A 345 17.92 16.38 -18.92
C PRO A 345 17.67 14.98 -19.48
N PRO A 346 18.23 14.67 -20.66
CA PRO A 346 17.95 13.43 -21.35
C PRO A 346 18.33 12.23 -20.48
N LEU A 347 17.65 11.11 -20.73
CA LEU A 347 18.19 9.77 -20.52
C LEU A 347 19.71 9.75 -20.77
N ILE A 348 20.47 9.27 -19.79
CA ILE A 348 21.78 8.61 -19.97
C ILE A 348 22.82 9.45 -20.73
N GLN A 349 23.74 10.07 -19.99
CA GLN A 349 25.03 10.49 -20.54
C GLN A 349 26.20 9.93 -19.71
N GLY A 350 26.12 8.61 -19.48
CA GLY A 350 27.18 7.78 -18.89
C GLY A 350 27.60 6.62 -19.79
N VAL A 351 27.24 6.62 -21.07
CA VAL A 351 27.65 5.58 -22.05
C VAL A 351 28.07 6.22 -23.37
N ARG A 352 29.16 7.01 -23.36
CA ARG A 352 29.84 7.41 -24.60
C ARG A 352 31.28 6.91 -24.76
N ASP A 353 31.84 6.21 -23.78
CA ASP A 353 33.21 5.67 -23.89
C ASP A 353 33.33 4.13 -23.83
N LEU A 354 32.23 3.38 -23.86
CA LEU A 354 32.30 1.93 -24.05
C LEU A 354 31.99 1.55 -25.50
N ARG A 355 33.06 1.54 -26.29
CA ARG A 355 33.12 0.91 -27.61
C ARG A 355 32.89 -0.61 -27.48
N LEU A 356 32.05 -1.12 -28.38
CA LEU A 356 32.03 -2.49 -28.93
C LEU A 356 31.46 -3.63 -28.06
N ALA A 357 30.18 -3.94 -28.25
CA ALA A 357 29.71 -5.27 -28.70
C ALA A 357 28.28 -5.16 -29.25
N GLN A 358 28.09 -5.59 -30.49
CA GLN A 358 26.82 -5.52 -31.23
C GLN A 358 25.79 -6.50 -30.65
N SER A 359 24.57 -6.04 -30.39
CA SER A 359 23.36 -6.86 -30.24
C SER A 359 22.12 -6.02 -30.57
N PRO A 360 21.05 -6.63 -31.12
CA PRO A 360 20.15 -5.98 -32.05
C PRO A 360 19.20 -4.98 -31.36
N VAL A 361 18.96 -3.89 -32.08
CA VAL A 361 18.04 -2.80 -31.75
C VAL A 361 16.62 -3.35 -31.74
N ILE A 362 15.94 -3.29 -30.58
CA ILE A 362 14.48 -3.34 -30.52
C ILE A 362 14.01 -1.88 -30.57
N GLU A 363 13.31 -1.52 -31.64
CA GLU A 363 12.73 -0.19 -31.81
C GLU A 363 11.71 0.10 -30.71
N VAL A 364 11.83 1.28 -30.09
CA VAL A 364 10.89 1.78 -29.08
C VAL A 364 9.68 2.36 -29.83
N PRO A 365 8.44 1.94 -29.53
CA PRO A 365 7.29 2.39 -30.28
C PRO A 365 6.98 3.87 -29.98
N THR A 366 6.63 4.61 -31.02
CA THR A 366 6.15 6.00 -30.95
C THR A 366 4.82 6.10 -30.21
N SER A 367 4.44 7.31 -29.78
CA SER A 367 3.22 7.59 -29.01
C SER A 367 1.91 7.13 -29.67
N ALA A 368 1.90 6.89 -30.98
CA ALA A 368 0.78 6.27 -31.70
C ALA A 368 0.74 4.73 -31.52
N GLU A 369 1.90 4.08 -31.45
CA GLU A 369 2.03 2.64 -31.20
C GLU A 369 1.82 2.29 -29.72
N ALA A 370 2.22 3.18 -28.79
CA ALA A 370 1.83 3.06 -27.38
C ALA A 370 0.31 3.17 -27.18
N LEU A 371 -0.37 4.00 -27.98
CA LEU A 371 -1.83 4.08 -28.01
C LEU A 371 -2.46 2.81 -28.59
N ALA A 372 -1.83 2.20 -29.61
CA ALA A 372 -2.25 0.93 -30.20
C ALA A 372 -2.03 -0.26 -29.24
N ILE A 373 -0.96 -0.25 -28.43
CA ILE A 373 -0.72 -1.24 -27.37
C ILE A 373 -1.75 -1.10 -26.25
N LEU A 374 -2.09 0.12 -25.84
CA LEU A 374 -3.13 0.39 -24.84
C LEU A 374 -4.54 0.06 -25.36
N GLN A 375 -4.80 0.28 -26.65
CA GLN A 375 -6.05 -0.13 -27.30
C GLN A 375 -6.13 -1.65 -27.46
N GLY A 376 -5.03 -2.32 -27.85
CA GLY A 376 -4.93 -3.78 -27.91
C GLY A 376 -5.13 -4.45 -26.55
N GLN A 377 -4.55 -3.91 -25.48
CA GLN A 377 -4.78 -4.39 -24.10
C GLN A 377 -6.21 -4.14 -23.61
N ARG A 378 -6.84 -3.05 -24.05
CA ARG A 378 -8.25 -2.74 -23.75
C ARG A 378 -9.20 -3.67 -24.51
N ASP A 379 -8.86 -4.06 -25.73
CA ASP A 379 -9.62 -5.01 -26.54
C ASP A 379 -9.41 -6.46 -26.08
N GLU A 380 -8.22 -6.83 -25.61
CA GLU A 380 -7.97 -8.12 -24.93
C GLU A 380 -8.73 -8.21 -23.60
N TYR A 381 -8.78 -7.12 -22.82
CA TYR A 381 -9.56 -7.05 -21.59
C TYR A 381 -11.07 -7.10 -21.86
N ARG A 382 -11.55 -6.43 -22.93
CA ARG A 382 -12.94 -6.57 -23.41
C ARG A 382 -13.25 -7.98 -23.89
N ALA A 383 -12.36 -8.61 -24.65
CA ALA A 383 -12.52 -9.98 -25.13
C ALA A 383 -12.49 -11.00 -23.97
N PHE A 384 -11.72 -10.74 -22.92
CA PHE A 384 -11.71 -11.51 -21.67
C PHE A 384 -13.04 -11.37 -20.92
N ILE A 385 -13.54 -10.14 -20.75
CA ILE A 385 -14.86 -9.85 -20.15
C ILE A 385 -16.00 -10.44 -20.99
N GLU A 386 -15.94 -10.38 -22.33
CA GLU A 386 -16.92 -11.00 -23.24
C GLU A 386 -16.88 -12.54 -23.20
N ARG A 387 -15.71 -13.17 -23.02
CA ARG A 387 -15.59 -14.62 -22.79
C ARG A 387 -16.19 -15.03 -21.43
N LEU A 388 -16.08 -14.17 -20.42
CA LEU A 388 -16.70 -14.37 -19.11
C LEU A 388 -18.23 -14.18 -19.15
N THR A 389 -18.73 -13.24 -19.96
CA THR A 389 -20.19 -13.00 -20.12
C THR A 389 -20.85 -14.00 -21.07
N LYS A 390 -20.18 -14.47 -22.13
CA LYS A 390 -20.72 -15.49 -23.05
C LYS A 390 -20.84 -16.89 -22.43
N ARG A 391 -20.22 -17.15 -21.28
CA ARG A 391 -20.39 -18.42 -20.53
C ARG A 391 -21.66 -18.49 -19.66
N GLN A 392 -22.50 -17.46 -19.64
CA GLN A 392 -23.72 -17.46 -18.82
C GLN A 392 -25.00 -18.02 -19.51
N HIS A 393 -24.93 -18.54 -20.74
CA HIS A 393 -26.13 -19.01 -21.46
C HIS A 393 -26.01 -20.39 -22.13
N GLU A 394 -25.20 -21.30 -21.58
CA GLU A 394 -25.33 -22.73 -21.92
C GLU A 394 -25.66 -23.55 -20.66
N PRO A 395 -26.74 -24.36 -20.68
CA PRO A 395 -27.04 -25.24 -19.57
C PRO A 395 -25.91 -26.25 -19.42
N VAL A 396 -25.24 -26.22 -18.27
CA VAL A 396 -24.23 -27.22 -17.91
C VAL A 396 -24.94 -28.56 -17.74
N ASN A 397 -24.88 -29.40 -18.76
CA ASN A 397 -25.19 -30.80 -18.63
C ASN A 397 -23.93 -31.48 -18.11
N VAL A 398 -23.94 -31.84 -16.82
CA VAL A 398 -22.84 -32.55 -16.15
C VAL A 398 -23.02 -34.05 -16.42
N PRO A 399 -22.14 -34.74 -17.16
CA PRO A 399 -22.10 -36.18 -17.10
C PRO A 399 -21.12 -36.56 -16.00
N TRP A 400 -21.65 -36.99 -14.86
CA TRP A 400 -20.89 -37.85 -13.95
C TRP A 400 -20.51 -39.13 -14.70
N GLN A 401 -19.23 -39.54 -14.66
CA GLN A 401 -18.79 -40.92 -14.43
C GLN A 401 -17.26 -41.06 -14.49
N TRP A 402 -16.71 -41.48 -13.34
CA TRP A 402 -15.42 -42.11 -12.96
C TRP A 402 -14.11 -41.63 -13.59
#